data_AF-A0A8T5MF63-F1
#
_entry.id   AF-A0A8T5MF63-F1
#
_cell.length_a   1.000
_cell.length_b   1.000
_cell.length_c   1.000
_cell.angle_alpha   90.00
_cell.angle_beta   90.00
_cell.angle_gamma   90.00
#
_symmetry.space_group_name_H-M   'P 1'
#
loop_
_entity.id
_entity.type
_entity.pdbx_description
1 polymer ?
#
loop_
_entity_poly.entity_id
_entity_poly.type
_entity_poly.pdbx_seq_one_letter_code
_entity_poly.pdbx_strand_id
1 'polypeptide(L)'
;MIKNKKGFLLAEETLKIIVAVIAIGFLAYLLFSIYGANQDAKNLELAKASLDSLETAINTQQTEVMIYNPKGWWIASWPYSDEGTTLMPNSCSNLGWENCLCIFPAGWTTFRPNGYKQDSDNGACAQMPKETIVSPDSGSQAPLKINKVPLTLKINYGDKITIIN
;
A
#
# COMPACT_ATOMS: atom_id res chain seq x y z
N MET A 1 -33.86 -12.26 63.01
CA MET A 1 -34.36 -12.01 61.64
C MET A 1 -33.40 -12.62 60.64
N ILE A 2 -33.78 -13.68 59.95
CA ILE A 2 -32.93 -14.37 58.96
C ILE A 2 -33.27 -13.81 57.58
N LYS A 3 -32.35 -13.07 56.96
CA LYS A 3 -32.48 -12.52 55.60
C LYS A 3 -32.35 -13.67 54.59
N ASN A 4 -33.43 -13.93 53.85
CA ASN A 4 -33.46 -14.86 52.72
C ASN A 4 -32.48 -14.39 51.62
N LYS A 5 -31.33 -15.08 51.47
CA LYS A 5 -30.40 -14.90 50.34
C LYS A 5 -30.71 -15.92 49.23
N LYS A 6 -31.87 -15.82 48.57
CA LYS A 6 -32.29 -16.74 47.50
C LYS A 6 -31.87 -16.31 46.08
N GLY A 7 -31.24 -15.14 45.93
CA GLY A 7 -30.80 -14.60 44.62
C GLY A 7 -29.39 -14.98 44.16
N PHE A 8 -28.62 -15.69 44.99
CA PHE A 8 -27.20 -15.97 44.69
C PHE A 8 -26.99 -17.07 43.64
N LEU A 9 -27.92 -18.04 43.56
CA LEU A 9 -27.78 -19.20 42.66
C LEU A 9 -28.05 -18.86 41.18
N LEU A 10 -28.83 -17.81 40.88
CA LEU A 10 -29.06 -17.34 39.51
C LEU A 10 -27.93 -16.45 38.99
N ALA A 11 -27.23 -15.75 39.89
CA ALA A 11 -26.15 -14.84 39.54
C ALA A 11 -24.89 -15.59 39.05
N GLU A 12 -24.61 -16.78 39.59
CA GLU A 12 -23.45 -17.58 39.19
C GLU A 12 -23.56 -18.07 37.74
N GLU A 13 -24.71 -18.63 37.36
CA GLU A 13 -24.95 -19.12 36.00
C GLU A 13 -25.04 -17.97 34.99
N THR A 14 -25.65 -16.84 35.38
CA THR A 14 -25.68 -15.64 34.53
C THR A 14 -24.28 -15.05 34.31
N LEU A 15 -23.42 -15.07 35.33
CA LEU A 15 -22.05 -14.58 35.22
C LEU A 15 -21.22 -15.44 34.24
N LYS A 16 -21.37 -16.78 34.28
CA LYS A 16 -20.72 -17.69 33.34
C LYS A 16 -21.12 -17.37 31.89
N ILE A 17 -22.40 -17.10 31.66
CA ILE A 17 -22.93 -16.72 30.34
C ILE A 17 -22.34 -15.38 29.88
N ILE A 18 -22.30 -14.37 30.75
CA ILE A 18 -21.74 -13.04 30.41
C ILE A 18 -20.25 -13.15 30.05
N VAL A 19 -19.48 -13.89 30.84
CA VAL A 19 -18.05 -14.10 30.58
C VAL A 19 -17.85 -14.84 29.26
N ALA A 20 -18.67 -15.86 28.96
CA ALA A 20 -18.63 -16.57 27.69
C ALA A 20 -18.92 -15.64 26.50
N VAL A 21 -19.93 -14.76 26.60
CA VAL A 21 -20.25 -13.79 25.54
C VAL A 21 -19.11 -12.79 25.32
N ILE A 22 -18.51 -12.27 26.40
CA ILE A 22 -17.36 -11.36 26.30
C ILE A 22 -16.18 -12.09 25.63
N ALA A 23 -15.88 -13.32 26.04
CA ALA A 23 -14.79 -14.10 25.46
C ALA A 23 -15.00 -14.36 23.95
N ILE A 24 -16.22 -14.69 23.52
CA ILE A 24 -16.55 -14.88 22.11
C ILE A 24 -16.41 -13.56 21.34
N GLY A 25 -16.85 -12.44 21.92
CA GLY A 25 -16.68 -11.11 21.32
C GLY A 25 -15.21 -10.73 21.10
N PHE A 26 -14.35 -11.00 22.10
CA PHE A 26 -12.91 -10.80 21.98
C PHE A 26 -12.28 -11.69 20.91
N LEU A 27 -12.68 -12.96 20.82
CA LEU A 27 -12.18 -13.87 19.79
C LEU A 27 -12.55 -13.41 18.38
N ALA A 28 -13.80 -12.97 18.18
CA ALA A 28 -14.23 -12.42 16.89
C ALA A 28 -13.43 -11.16 16.53
N TYR A 29 -13.28 -10.21 17.45
CA TYR A 29 -12.47 -9.01 17.23
C TYR A 29 -11.02 -9.34 16.86
N LEU A 30 -10.41 -10.28 17.60
CA LEU A 30 -9.04 -10.72 17.36
C LEU A 30 -8.88 -11.38 15.99
N LEU A 31 -9.85 -12.21 15.56
CA LEU A 31 -9.88 -12.78 14.21
C LEU A 31 -9.90 -11.70 13.13
N PHE A 32 -10.76 -10.69 13.25
CA PHE A 32 -10.82 -9.59 12.29
C PHE A 32 -9.51 -8.80 12.26
N SER A 33 -8.91 -8.52 13.42
CA SER A 33 -7.65 -7.78 13.53
C SER A 33 -6.48 -8.54 12.88
N ILE A 34 -6.36 -9.85 13.14
CA ILE A 34 -5.30 -10.68 12.54
C ILE A 34 -5.52 -10.82 11.02
N TYR A 35 -6.77 -11.00 10.59
CA TYR A 35 -7.07 -11.10 9.16
C TYR A 35 -6.69 -9.83 8.40
N GLY A 36 -7.02 -8.66 8.93
CA GLY A 36 -6.64 -7.37 8.35
C GLY A 36 -5.12 -7.19 8.29
N ALA A 37 -4.41 -7.42 9.39
CA ALA A 37 -2.95 -7.27 9.46
C ALA A 37 -2.22 -8.19 8.46
N ASN A 38 -2.68 -9.44 8.30
CA ASN A 38 -2.10 -10.38 7.34
C ASN A 38 -2.32 -9.95 5.89
N GLN A 39 -3.47 -9.31 5.59
CA GLN A 39 -3.76 -8.85 4.23
C GLN A 39 -2.85 -7.68 3.83
N ASP A 40 -2.59 -6.74 4.73
CA ASP A 40 -1.71 -5.61 4.48
C ASP A 40 -0.25 -6.05 4.29
N ALA A 41 0.25 -6.94 5.15
CA ALA A 41 1.59 -7.50 5.03
C ALA A 41 1.78 -8.26 3.71
N LYS A 42 0.79 -9.08 3.33
CA LYS A 42 0.82 -9.82 2.06
C LYS A 42 0.79 -8.88 0.86
N ASN A 43 -0.05 -7.85 0.87
CA ASN A 43 -0.12 -6.90 -0.24
C ASN A 43 1.18 -6.10 -0.39
N LEU A 44 1.83 -5.73 0.72
CA LEU A 44 3.13 -5.09 0.72
C LEU A 44 4.22 -6.00 0.13
N GLU A 45 4.23 -7.28 0.49
CA GLU A 45 5.15 -8.27 -0.09
C GLU A 45 4.94 -8.42 -1.60
N LEU A 46 3.68 -8.49 -2.03
CA LEU A 46 3.33 -8.52 -3.45
C LEU A 46 3.74 -7.24 -4.18
N ALA A 47 3.66 -6.07 -3.53
CA ALA A 47 4.11 -4.80 -4.08
C ALA A 47 5.64 -4.79 -4.25
N LYS A 48 6.39 -5.30 -3.26
CA LYS A 48 7.85 -5.45 -3.34
C LYS A 48 8.26 -6.37 -4.49
N ALA A 49 7.62 -7.54 -4.62
CA ALA A 49 7.92 -8.48 -5.68
C ALA A 49 7.63 -7.90 -7.09
N SER A 50 6.54 -7.16 -7.24
CA SER A 50 6.22 -6.47 -8.50
C SER A 50 7.19 -5.33 -8.80
N LEU A 51 7.65 -4.61 -7.78
CA LEU A 51 8.63 -3.55 -7.93
C LEU A 51 10.00 -4.11 -8.32
N ASP A 52 10.43 -5.21 -7.71
CA ASP A 52 11.67 -5.93 -8.05
C ASP A 52 11.64 -6.46 -9.50
N SER A 53 10.47 -6.97 -9.93
CA SER A 53 10.26 -7.38 -11.33
C SER A 53 10.36 -6.19 -12.29
N LEU A 54 9.81 -5.03 -11.90
CA LEU A 54 9.86 -3.79 -12.69
C LEU A 54 11.28 -3.22 -12.77
N GLU A 55 12.00 -3.22 -11.66
CA GLU A 55 13.40 -2.83 -11.59
C GLU A 55 14.28 -3.74 -12.47
N THR A 56 14.05 -5.06 -12.39
CA THR A 56 14.75 -6.03 -13.25
C THR A 56 14.45 -5.79 -14.72
N ALA A 57 13.19 -5.53 -15.09
CA ALA A 57 12.80 -5.23 -16.46
C ALA A 57 13.50 -3.95 -16.97
N ILE A 58 13.57 -2.90 -16.13
CA ILE A 58 14.26 -1.64 -16.44
C ILE A 58 15.77 -1.88 -16.63
N ASN A 59 16.40 -2.60 -15.71
CA ASN A 59 17.84 -2.87 -15.73
C ASN A 59 18.24 -3.76 -16.92
N THR A 60 17.34 -4.63 -17.37
CA THR A 60 17.53 -5.50 -18.54
C THR A 60 17.02 -4.88 -19.86
N GLN A 61 16.58 -3.62 -19.82
CA GLN A 61 16.06 -2.88 -20.98
C GLN A 61 14.89 -3.55 -21.70
N GLN A 62 14.02 -4.24 -20.95
CA GLN A 62 12.78 -4.82 -21.49
C GLN A 62 11.80 -3.71 -21.83
N THR A 63 11.13 -3.82 -22.99
CA THR A 63 10.14 -2.83 -23.43
C THR A 63 8.75 -3.07 -22.86
N GLU A 64 8.50 -4.26 -22.30
CA GLU A 64 7.22 -4.64 -21.72
C GLU A 64 7.43 -5.44 -20.44
N VAL A 65 6.62 -5.17 -19.42
CA VAL A 65 6.63 -5.89 -18.15
C VAL A 65 5.21 -6.12 -17.67
N MET A 66 4.94 -7.32 -17.16
CA MET A 66 3.62 -7.68 -16.62
C MET A 66 3.64 -7.58 -15.10
N ILE A 67 2.77 -6.72 -14.56
CA ILE A 67 2.55 -6.57 -13.12
C ILE A 67 1.32 -7.39 -12.72
N TYR A 68 1.52 -8.40 -11.88
CA TYR A 68 0.46 -9.33 -11.48
C TYR A 68 -0.28 -8.89 -10.21
N ASN A 69 0.30 -7.99 -9.43
CA ASN A 69 -0.20 -7.61 -8.11
C ASN A 69 0.52 -6.37 -7.56
N PRO A 70 0.03 -5.76 -6.46
CA PRO A 70 -1.30 -5.94 -5.88
C PRO A 70 -2.40 -5.16 -6.65
N LYS A 71 -3.59 -5.75 -6.74
CA LYS A 71 -4.75 -5.10 -7.39
C LYS A 71 -5.28 -3.95 -6.54
N GLY A 72 -5.66 -2.84 -7.18
CA GLY A 72 -6.23 -1.65 -6.53
C GLY A 72 -5.19 -0.69 -5.96
N TRP A 73 -3.90 -0.96 -6.19
CA TRP A 73 -2.78 -0.11 -5.81
C TRP A 73 -2.39 0.80 -6.96
N TRP A 74 -1.45 1.70 -6.69
CA TRP A 74 -0.98 2.73 -7.60
C TRP A 74 0.53 2.64 -7.77
N ILE A 75 1.01 2.95 -8.96
CA ILE A 75 2.42 3.08 -9.29
C ILE A 75 2.68 4.56 -9.55
N ALA A 76 3.70 5.14 -8.94
CA ALA A 76 4.14 6.50 -9.26
C ALA A 76 5.66 6.59 -9.20
N SER A 77 6.20 7.54 -9.96
CA SER A 77 7.61 7.88 -9.90
C SER A 77 7.82 9.28 -9.37
N TRP A 78 9.04 9.52 -8.88
CA TRP A 78 9.56 10.79 -8.38
C TRP A 78 10.96 11.04 -8.95
N PRO A 79 11.40 12.31 -9.06
CA PRO A 79 10.71 13.53 -8.62
C PRO A 79 9.44 13.79 -9.41
N TYR A 80 8.40 14.30 -8.73
CA TYR A 80 7.16 14.69 -9.38
C TYR A 80 7.29 16.16 -9.79
N SER A 81 7.37 16.44 -11.09
CA SER A 81 7.55 17.81 -11.57
C SER A 81 6.21 18.49 -11.82
N ASP A 82 5.56 18.95 -10.76
CA ASP A 82 4.52 20.00 -10.87
C ASP A 82 5.05 21.27 -10.20
N GLU A 83 5.14 22.34 -10.98
CA GLU A 83 5.33 23.71 -10.52
C GLU A 83 6.56 23.97 -9.62
N GLY A 84 7.68 23.30 -9.86
CA GLY A 84 8.97 23.62 -9.22
C GLY A 84 9.09 23.19 -7.76
N THR A 85 8.16 22.38 -7.25
CA THR A 85 8.29 21.74 -5.94
C THR A 85 8.60 20.25 -6.09
N THR A 86 9.83 19.86 -5.74
CA THR A 86 10.25 18.46 -5.67
C THR A 86 9.62 17.79 -4.46
N LEU A 87 8.39 17.32 -4.62
CA LEU A 87 7.69 16.61 -3.57
C LEU A 87 8.03 15.13 -3.66
N MET A 88 9.01 14.68 -2.90
CA MET A 88 9.40 13.27 -2.84
C MET A 88 8.96 12.63 -1.51
N PRO A 89 8.43 11.40 -1.51
CA PRO A 89 8.10 10.68 -0.30
C PRO A 89 9.33 10.52 0.61
N ASN A 90 9.11 10.58 1.93
CA ASN A 90 10.09 10.32 2.98
C ASN A 90 10.79 8.97 2.78
N SER A 91 10.07 7.98 2.27
CA SER A 91 10.60 6.66 1.93
C SER A 91 11.77 6.71 0.92
N CYS A 92 11.85 7.76 0.09
CA CYS A 92 12.94 7.96 -0.87
C CYS A 92 13.87 9.11 -0.44
N SER A 93 13.33 10.20 0.11
CA SER A 93 14.13 11.38 0.50
C SER A 93 15.03 11.11 1.69
N ASN A 94 14.58 10.33 2.68
CA ASN A 94 15.42 9.95 3.82
C ASN A 94 16.59 9.04 3.40
N LEU A 95 16.49 8.36 2.27
CA LEU A 95 17.54 7.51 1.71
C LEU A 95 18.47 8.27 0.73
N GLY A 96 18.19 9.55 0.46
CA GLY A 96 18.98 10.37 -0.46
C GLY A 96 18.84 9.96 -1.93
N TRP A 97 17.74 9.32 -2.31
CA TRP A 97 17.52 8.91 -3.71
C TRP A 97 17.17 10.12 -4.58
N GLU A 98 17.73 10.18 -5.79
CA GLU A 98 17.39 11.22 -6.76
C GLU A 98 16.14 10.87 -7.56
N ASN A 99 15.97 9.59 -7.89
CA ASN A 99 14.85 9.07 -8.66
C ASN A 99 14.25 7.89 -7.89
N CYS A 100 12.93 7.91 -7.71
CA CYS A 100 12.24 6.89 -6.95
C CYS A 100 11.02 6.37 -7.69
N LEU A 101 10.77 5.07 -7.60
CA LEU A 101 9.57 4.43 -8.11
C LEU A 101 8.89 3.71 -6.95
N CYS A 102 7.61 3.98 -6.71
CA CYS A 102 6.87 3.31 -5.65
C CYS A 102 5.56 2.69 -6.12
N ILE A 103 5.18 1.61 -5.46
CA ILE A 103 3.88 0.96 -5.54
C ILE A 103 3.21 1.08 -4.17
N PHE A 104 2.01 1.66 -4.12
CA PHE A 104 1.33 2.01 -2.86
C PHE A 104 -0.19 1.83 -2.90
N PRO A 105 -0.86 1.60 -1.75
CA PRO A 105 -2.30 1.41 -1.68
C PRO A 105 -3.07 2.72 -1.91
N ALA A 106 -4.36 2.63 -2.21
CA ALA A 106 -5.23 3.81 -2.25
C ALA A 106 -5.27 4.50 -0.87
N GLY A 107 -5.16 5.83 -0.84
CA GLY A 107 -5.15 6.62 0.40
C GLY A 107 -3.75 6.92 0.97
N TRP A 108 -2.69 6.37 0.37
CA TRP A 108 -1.30 6.69 0.75
C TRP A 108 -0.93 8.16 0.47
N THR A 109 -1.56 8.73 -0.55
CA THR A 109 -1.41 10.13 -0.93
C THR A 109 -2.78 10.78 -0.93
N THR A 110 -3.06 11.71 -0.01
CA THR A 110 -4.05 12.73 -0.35
C THR A 110 -3.39 13.59 -1.42
N PHE A 111 -3.80 13.45 -2.68
CA PHE A 111 -3.50 14.43 -3.71
C PHE A 111 -4.09 15.75 -3.25
N ARG A 112 -3.29 16.55 -2.56
CA ARG A 112 -3.64 17.91 -2.20
C ARG A 112 -2.92 18.82 -3.18
N PRO A 113 -3.59 19.87 -3.71
CA PRO A 113 -2.96 20.87 -4.55
C PRO A 113 -1.78 21.61 -3.88
N ASN A 114 -1.54 21.42 -2.57
CA ASN A 114 -0.46 22.07 -1.81
C ASN A 114 0.57 21.07 -1.23
N GLY A 115 0.73 19.90 -1.86
CA GLY A 115 1.85 19.00 -1.59
C GLY A 115 1.50 17.65 -0.96
N TYR A 116 2.37 16.67 -1.22
CA TYR A 116 2.30 15.31 -0.66
C TYR A 116 2.83 15.30 0.77
N LYS A 117 1.95 15.33 1.77
CA LYS A 117 2.31 14.86 3.13
C LYS A 117 2.13 13.34 3.14
N GLN A 118 3.24 12.61 3.14
CA GLN A 118 3.27 11.16 3.28
C GLN A 118 3.27 10.81 4.78
N ASP A 119 2.39 9.89 5.18
CA ASP A 119 2.19 9.54 6.60
C ASP A 119 2.10 8.02 6.86
N SER A 120 2.57 7.14 5.96
CA SER A 120 2.65 5.71 6.30
C SER A 120 3.66 4.92 5.47
N ASP A 121 4.26 3.90 6.09
CA ASP A 121 5.22 2.94 5.52
C ASP A 121 4.56 1.81 4.68
N ASN A 122 3.28 1.96 4.33
CA ASN A 122 2.48 0.87 3.76
C ASN A 122 2.66 0.63 2.25
N GLY A 123 3.78 1.05 1.66
CA GLY A 123 4.10 0.99 0.24
C GLY A 123 5.55 0.56 0.01
N ALA A 124 5.85 0.11 -1.20
CA ALA A 124 7.19 -0.32 -1.58
C ALA A 124 7.81 0.71 -2.54
N CYS A 125 9.05 1.10 -2.30
CA CYS A 125 9.80 2.07 -3.11
C CYS A 125 11.18 1.53 -3.47
N ALA A 126 11.68 1.88 -4.65
CA ALA A 126 13.00 1.49 -5.16
C ALA A 126 13.67 2.67 -5.87
N GLN A 127 15.00 2.72 -5.77
CA GLN A 127 15.82 3.70 -6.46
C GLN A 127 15.91 3.35 -7.95
N MET A 128 15.64 4.32 -8.82
CA MET A 128 15.79 4.13 -10.26
C MET A 128 17.16 4.64 -10.75
N PRO A 129 17.79 3.95 -11.71
CA PRO A 129 19.09 4.36 -12.24
C PRO A 129 19.01 5.64 -13.10
N LYS A 130 17.82 5.95 -13.61
CA LYS A 130 17.55 7.11 -14.46
C LYS A 130 16.23 7.75 -14.07
N GLU A 131 16.06 9.02 -14.43
CA GLU A 131 14.78 9.71 -14.30
C GLU A 131 13.67 8.89 -14.96
N THR A 132 12.67 8.53 -14.15
CA THR A 132 11.58 7.65 -14.53
C THR A 132 10.27 8.41 -14.39
N ILE A 133 9.43 8.35 -15.41
CA ILE A 133 8.13 9.00 -15.48
C ILE A 133 7.08 7.91 -15.65
N VAL A 134 6.21 7.79 -14.65
CA VAL A 134 4.99 6.99 -14.75
C VAL A 134 3.90 7.90 -15.28
N SER A 135 3.21 7.47 -16.33
CA SER A 135 2.05 8.18 -16.87
C SER A 135 0.99 7.21 -17.38
N PRO A 136 -0.31 7.45 -17.10
CA PRO A 136 -1.38 6.58 -17.58
C PRO A 136 -1.57 6.65 -19.10
N ASP A 137 -1.29 7.80 -19.70
CA ASP A 137 -1.30 8.05 -21.14
C ASP A 137 0.05 8.69 -21.51
N SER A 138 0.44 8.81 -22.78
CA SER A 138 1.75 9.37 -23.17
C SER A 138 1.94 10.89 -22.89
N GLY A 139 1.31 11.42 -21.84
CA GLY A 139 1.29 12.83 -21.43
C GLY A 139 2.03 13.08 -20.12
N SER A 140 1.46 13.93 -19.27
CA SER A 140 2.07 14.39 -18.01
C SER A 140 2.25 13.25 -16.99
N GLN A 141 3.30 13.34 -16.17
CA GLN A 141 3.54 12.41 -15.07
C GLN A 141 2.30 12.31 -14.19
N ALA A 142 1.76 11.10 -14.01
CA ALA A 142 0.61 10.87 -13.15
C ALA A 142 0.62 9.42 -12.64
N PRO A 143 0.18 9.17 -11.40
CA PRO A 143 0.13 7.82 -10.87
C PRO A 143 -0.80 6.90 -11.66
N LEU A 144 -0.34 5.67 -11.85
CA LEU A 144 -0.98 4.64 -12.64
C LEU A 144 -1.66 3.64 -11.74
N LYS A 145 -2.97 3.44 -11.92
CA LYS A 145 -3.76 2.52 -11.09
C LYS A 145 -3.72 1.10 -11.62
N ILE A 146 -3.40 0.13 -10.76
CA ILE A 146 -3.42 -1.31 -11.04
C ILE A 146 -4.87 -1.82 -10.91
N ASN A 147 -5.71 -1.51 -11.90
CA ASN A 147 -7.14 -1.89 -11.89
C ASN A 147 -7.38 -3.34 -12.31
N LYS A 148 -6.56 -3.85 -13.25
CA LYS A 148 -6.65 -5.19 -13.83
C LYS A 148 -5.29 -5.86 -13.69
N VAL A 149 -5.30 -7.15 -13.35
CA VAL A 149 -4.08 -7.97 -13.27
C VAL A 149 -4.25 -9.19 -14.19
N PRO A 150 -3.22 -9.57 -14.98
CA PRO A 150 -1.97 -8.84 -15.15
C PRO A 150 -2.18 -7.49 -15.84
N LEU A 151 -1.40 -6.50 -15.42
CA LEU A 151 -1.28 -5.19 -16.03
C LEU A 151 -0.01 -5.20 -16.88
N THR A 152 -0.14 -5.00 -18.18
CA THR A 152 1.03 -4.86 -19.05
C THR A 152 1.46 -3.41 -19.03
N LEU A 153 2.70 -3.13 -18.65
CA LEU A 153 3.30 -1.82 -18.75
C LEU A 153 4.27 -1.82 -19.92
N LYS A 154 4.23 -0.75 -20.71
CA LYS A 154 5.24 -0.49 -21.74
C LYS A 154 6.28 0.47 -21.19
N ILE A 155 7.54 0.15 -21.42
CA ILE A 155 8.70 0.93 -20.99
C ILE A 155 9.37 1.50 -22.24
N ASN A 156 9.34 2.83 -22.36
CA ASN A 156 10.05 3.54 -23.41
C ASN A 156 11.35 4.10 -22.86
N TYR A 157 12.47 3.71 -23.47
CA TYR A 157 13.79 4.20 -23.11
C TYR A 157 14.18 5.36 -24.05
N GLY A 158 14.17 6.57 -23.51
CA GLY A 158 14.71 7.76 -24.18
C GLY A 158 15.68 8.51 -23.26
N ASP A 159 15.63 9.83 -23.31
CA ASP A 159 16.33 10.68 -22.33
C ASP A 159 15.84 10.45 -20.90
N LYS A 160 14.61 9.96 -20.74
CA LYS A 160 14.00 9.50 -19.49
C LYS A 160 13.33 8.14 -19.74
N ILE A 161 13.07 7.38 -18.68
CA ILE A 161 12.32 6.12 -18.75
C ILE A 161 10.84 6.45 -18.60
N THR A 162 10.01 6.13 -19.60
CA THR A 162 8.57 6.38 -19.51
C THR A 162 7.81 5.06 -19.39
N ILE A 163 7.02 4.92 -18.33
CA ILE A 163 6.19 3.76 -18.04
C ILE A 163 4.74 4.13 -18.31
N ILE A 164 4.12 3.43 -19.26
CA ILE A 164 2.71 3.64 -19.66
C ILE A 164 1.91 2.34 -19.60
N ASN A 165 0.59 2.46 -19.38
CA ASN A 165 -0.37 1.34 -19.50
C ASN A 165 -0.69 1.03 -20.96
#